data_AF-A0A9X9M2L6-F1
#
_entry.id   AF-A0A9X9M2L6-F1
#
_cell.length_a   1.000
_cell.length_b   1.000
_cell.length_c   1.000
_cell.angle_alpha   90.00
_cell.angle_beta   90.00
_cell.angle_gamma   90.00
#
_symmetry.space_group_name_H-M   'P 1'
#
loop_
_entity.id
_entity.type
_entity.pdbx_description
1 polymer ?
#
loop_
_entity_poly.entity_id
_entity_poly.type
_entity_poly.pdbx_seq_one_letter_code
_entity_poly.pdbx_strand_id
1 'polypeptide(L)' 'MKVTLEYQAIPRSKIEDFGVCCKQYYALEVLHFKSSLDHQLLDLLWNKYWVNMLSSSSLLTDADFATSQALDLFEKTEQ' A
#
# COMPACT_ATOMS: atom_id res chain seq x y z
N MET A 1 -15.60 15.55 13.97
CA MET A 1 -15.31 14.32 13.19
C MET A 1 -13.80 14.12 13.27
N LYS A 2 -13.32 13.11 14.00
CA LYS A 2 -11.87 12.88 14.19
C LYS A 2 -11.32 12.24 12.91
N VAL A 3 -10.51 12.98 12.14
CA VAL A 3 -9.66 12.39 11.11
C VAL A 3 -8.51 11.73 11.85
N THR A 4 -8.58 10.41 12.02
CA THR A 4 -7.46 9.60 12.49
C THR A 4 -6.44 9.56 11.36
N LEU A 5 -5.28 10.20 11.55
CA LEU A 5 -4.10 9.93 10.74
C LEU A 5 -3.84 8.42 10.86
N GLU A 6 -4.13 7.66 9.80
CA GLU A 6 -3.80 6.23 9.80
C GLU A 6 -2.29 6.10 9.95
N TYR A 7 -1.87 5.35 10.96
CA TYR A 7 -0.46 5.12 11.21
C TYR A 7 0.10 4.29 10.06
N GLN A 8 0.95 4.91 9.24
CA GLN A 8 1.68 4.21 8.19
C GLN A 8 3.12 3.98 8.63
N ALA A 9 3.65 2.79 8.35
CA ALA A 9 5.04 2.46 8.63
C ALA A 9 5.96 3.29 7.72
N ILE A 10 6.45 4.43 8.23
CA ILE A 10 7.37 5.31 7.52
C ILE A 10 8.79 4.77 7.70
N PRO A 11 9.52 4.51 6.60
CA PRO A 11 10.94 4.17 6.65
C PRO A 11 11.75 5.31 7.31
N ARG A 12 12.78 4.97 8.09
CA ARG A 12 13.56 5.99 8.83
C ARG A 12 14.13 7.11 7.96
N SER A 13 14.51 6.83 6.72
CA SER A 13 15.06 7.83 5.79
C SER A 13 14.09 8.97 5.45
N LYS A 14 12.78 8.82 5.72
CA LYS A 14 11.74 9.82 5.40
C LYS A 14 11.03 10.35 6.64
N ILE A 15 11.37 9.89 7.85
CA ILE A 15 10.60 10.21 9.05
C ILE A 15 10.76 11.67 9.48
N GLU A 16 11.94 12.25 9.29
CA GLU A 16 12.23 13.65 9.61
C GLU A 16 11.44 14.61 8.69
N ASP A 17 11.47 14.37 7.38
CA ASP A 17 10.72 15.16 6.39
C ASP A 17 9.19 14.99 6.54
N PHE A 18 8.74 13.79 6.88
CA PHE A 18 7.31 13.52 7.07
C PHE A 18 6.76 14.28 8.29
N GLY A 19 7.54 14.37 9.37
CA GLY A 19 7.14 15.11 10.58
C GLY A 19 6.96 16.62 10.38
N VAL A 20 7.71 17.22 9.45
CA VAL A 20 7.66 18.66 9.15
C VAL A 20 6.49 19.03 8.23
N CYS A 21 6.16 18.15 7.28
CA CYS A 21 5.13 18.40 6.26
C CYS A 21 3.75 17.80 6.57
N CYS A 22 3.63 16.86 7.52
CA CYS A 22 2.37 16.15 7.79
C CYS A 22 1.22 17.04 8.31
N LYS A 23 1.54 18.22 8.85
CA LYS A 23 0.54 19.20 9.33
C LYS A 23 0.09 20.18 8.26
N GLN A 24 0.75 20.19 7.10
CA GLN A 24 0.46 21.12 6.01
C GLN A 24 -0.66 20.62 5.09
N TYR A 25 -1.04 19.34 5.19
CA TYR A 25 -2.08 18.71 4.38
C TYR A 25 -3.08 17.95 5.24
N TYR A 26 -4.29 17.75 4.71
CA TYR A 26 -5.34 16.94 5.34
C TYR A 26 -5.73 15.79 4.42
N ALA A 27 -6.04 14.64 5.01
CA ALA A 27 -6.52 13.49 4.24
C ALA A 27 -7.96 13.76 3.77
N LEU A 28 -8.20 13.53 2.49
CA LEU A 28 -9.53 13.52 1.87
C LEU A 28 -10.08 12.09 1.85
N GLU A 29 -11.40 11.96 1.91
CA GLU A 29 -12.06 10.67 1.73
C GLU A 29 -11.91 10.23 0.26
N VAL A 30 -11.29 9.07 0.04
CA VAL A 30 -11.08 8.50 -1.30
C VAL A 30 -12.22 7.53 -1.59
N LEU A 31 -13.06 7.90 -2.55
CA LEU A 31 -14.13 7.03 -3.08
C LEU A 31 -13.72 6.47 -4.44
N HIS A 32 -14.05 5.20 -4.68
CA HIS A 32 -13.78 4.52 -5.94
C HIS A 32 -15.09 4.34 -6.71
N PHE A 33 -15.06 4.60 -8.01
CA PHE A 33 -16.16 4.28 -8.92
C PHE A 33 -15.64 3.51 -10.13
N LYS A 34 -16.53 2.75 -10.77
CA LYS A 34 -16.25 2.05 -12.03
C LYS A 34 -17.30 2.47 -13.04
N SER A 35 -16.88 2.76 -14.27
CA SER A 35 -17.82 2.98 -15.37
C SER A 35 -18.57 1.68 -15.70
N SER A 36 -19.77 1.78 -16.30
CA SER A 36 -20.51 0.61 -16.77
C SER A 36 -19.71 -0.19 -17.81
N LEU A 37 -18.90 0.49 -18.64
CA LEU A 37 -18.02 -0.16 -19.61
C LEU A 37 -16.84 -0.86 -18.91
N ASP A 38 -16.21 -0.21 -17.93
CA ASP A 38 -15.11 -0.80 -17.17
C ASP A 38 -15.55 -2.06 -16.45
N HIS A 39 -16.77 -2.08 -15.92
CA HIS A 39 -17.34 -3.25 -15.27
C HIS A 39 -17.43 -4.44 -16.24
N GLN A 40 -18.01 -4.23 -17.43
CA GLN A 40 -18.11 -5.27 -18.45
C GLN A 40 -16.74 -5.76 -18.93
N LEU A 41 -15.78 -4.85 -19.12
CA LEU A 41 -14.44 -5.20 -19.55
C LEU A 41 -13.69 -6.01 -18.49
N LEU A 42 -13.78 -5.62 -17.22
CA LEU A 42 -13.14 -6.33 -16.11
C LEU A 42 -13.73 -7.73 -15.92
N ASP A 43 -15.04 -7.92 -16.11
CA ASP A 43 -15.66 -9.24 -16.04
C ASP A 43 -15.16 -10.18 -17.15
N LEU A 44 -15.01 -9.66 -18.38
CA LEU A 44 -14.44 -10.43 -19.49
C LEU A 44 -12.98 -10.79 -19.27
N LEU A 45 -12.19 -9.85 -18.73
CA LEU A 45 -10.79 -10.09 -18.38
C LEU A 45 -10.67 -11.15 -17.28
N TRP A 46 -11.53 -11.07 -16.26
CA TRP A 46 -11.53 -11.99 -15.13
C TRP A 46 -11.73 -13.44 -15.58
N ASN A 47 -12.64 -13.67 -16.53
CA ASN A 47 -12.89 -15.00 -17.10
C ASN A 47 -11.65 -15.65 -17.76
N LYS A 48 -10.66 -14.86 -18.19
CA LYS A 48 -9.41 -15.36 -18.79
C LYS A 48 -8.21 -15.32 -17.83
N TYR A 49 -8.17 -14.36 -16.91
CA TYR A 49 -6.99 -14.08 -16.08
C TYR A 49 -7.09 -14.62 -14.65
N TRP A 50 -8.21 -15.25 -14.26
CA TRP A 50 -8.38 -15.81 -12.91
C TRP A 50 -7.27 -16.82 -12.51
N VAL A 51 -6.74 -17.58 -13.47
CA VAL A 51 -5.65 -18.53 -13.20
C VAL A 51 -4.38 -17.81 -12.74
N ASN A 52 -4.08 -16.63 -13.30
CA ASN A 52 -2.91 -15.85 -12.94
C ASN A 52 -3.00 -15.30 -11.49
N MET A 53 -4.21 -15.01 -11.02
CA MET A 53 -4.45 -14.62 -9.61
C MET A 53 -4.24 -15.79 -8.64
N LEU A 54 -4.46 -17.03 -9.07
CA LEU A 54 -4.18 -18.21 -8.23
C LEU A 54 -2.73 -18.65 -8.31
N SER A 55 -2.05 -18.40 -9.44
CA SER A 55 -0.64 -18.75 -9.62
C SER A 55 0.33 -17.68 -9.12
N SER A 56 -0.15 -16.47 -8.84
CA SER A 56 0.71 -15.40 -8.31
C SER A 56 1.19 -15.77 -6.92
N SER A 57 2.51 -15.92 -6.76
CA SER A 57 3.16 -16.13 -5.47
C SER A 57 3.77 -14.82 -4.99
N SER A 58 3.09 -14.15 -4.04
CA SER A 58 3.57 -12.90 -3.44
C SER A 58 4.89 -13.07 -2.67
N LEU A 59 5.17 -14.29 -2.21
CA LEU A 59 6.37 -14.59 -1.41
C LEU A 59 7.69 -14.35 -2.15
N LEU A 60 7.73 -14.56 -3.47
CA LEU A 60 8.95 -14.35 -4.25
C LEU A 60 9.03 -12.93 -4.81
N THR A 61 7.89 -12.32 -5.14
CA THR A 61 7.86 -10.95 -5.67
C THR A 61 8.13 -9.90 -4.59
N ASP A 62 7.72 -10.17 -3.35
CA ASP A 62 7.78 -9.18 -2.26
C ASP A 62 8.90 -9.51 -1.25
N ALA A 63 9.73 -10.53 -1.50
CA ALA A 63 10.79 -10.98 -0.59
C ALA A 63 11.78 -9.86 -0.24
N ASP A 64 12.23 -9.10 -1.24
CA ASP A 64 13.19 -8.00 -1.05
C ASP A 64 12.57 -6.85 -0.23
N PHE A 65 11.27 -6.61 -0.40
CA PHE A 65 10.53 -5.63 0.40
C PHE A 65 10.36 -6.08 1.85
N ALA A 66 10.00 -7.34 2.07
CA ALA A 66 9.83 -7.92 3.40
C ALA A 66 11.15 -7.97 4.18
N THR A 67 12.26 -8.33 3.52
CA THR A 67 13.60 -8.32 4.14
C THR A 67 14.04 -6.90 4.49
N SER A 68 13.84 -5.94 3.60
CA SER A 68 14.15 -4.52 3.86
C SER A 68 13.31 -3.95 5.02
N GLN A 69 12.03 -4.32 5.12
CA GLN A 69 11.17 -3.92 6.24
C GLN A 69 11.60 -4.59 7.55
N ALA A 70 11.98 -5.86 7.53
CA ALA A 70 12.48 -6.57 8.71
C ALA A 70 13.76 -5.93 9.25
N LEU A 71 14.66 -5.47 8.36
CA LEU A 71 15.87 -4.73 8.75
C LEU A 71 15.52 -3.38 9.39
N ASP A 72 14.64 -2.58 8.78
CA ASP A 72 14.17 -1.30 9.35
C ASP A 72 13.51 -1.50 10.72
N LEU A 73 12.77 -2.60 10.93
CA LEU A 73 12.20 -2.95 12.23
C LEU A 73 13.25 -3.36 13.25
N PHE A 74 14.25 -4.15 12.86
CA PHE A 74 15.34 -4.57 13.75
C PHE A 74 16.14 -3.36 14.25
N GLU A 75 16.49 -2.45 13.34
CA GLU A 75 17.17 -1.21 13.72
C GLU A 75 16.29 -0.29 14.60
N LYS A 76 14.95 -0.41 14.51
CA LYS A 76 13.98 0.28 15.38
C LYS A 76 13.94 -0.27 16.79
N THR A 77 14.20 -1.56 16.99
CA THR A 77 14.17 -2.20 18.32
C THR A 77 15.48 -2.11 19.09
N GLU A 78 16.62 -1.92 18.40
CA GLU A 78 17.94 -1.79 19.00
C GLU A 78 18.25 -0.38 19.53
N GLN A 79 17.44 0.63 19.18
CA GLN A 79 17.48 1.99 19.74
C GLN A 79 16.55 2.13 20.95
#